data_AF-A0A8B2NVH5-F1
#
_entry.id   AF-A0A8B2NVH5-F1
#
_cell.length_a   1.000
_cell.length_b   1.000
_cell.length_c   1.000
_cell.angle_alpha   90.00
_cell.angle_beta   90.00
_cell.angle_gamma   90.00
#
_symmetry.space_group_name_H-M   'P 1'
#
loop_
_entity.id
_entity.type
_entity.pdbx_description
1 polymer ?
#
loop_
_entity_poly.entity_id
_entity_poly.type
_entity_poly.pdbx_seq_one_letter_code
_entity_poly.pdbx_strand_id
1 'polypeptide(L)'
;MSSQSPNTGADANAEPREAIFISHAAPEDNAFTIWLGAKLAAMGYEVWADVLRLKGGEDWQRKLENALRHRACKVLLVANPRAVEKQGVRNEIQIATEVARKIGDNAFIIPLRMEPFEAPFLIAHAQYIDFTHGWARGLTELLETLRETYRVPHNAGDGDAIWREIQLIHGKTLVSTPERLISNWLPIDRLPKKIRYYEFKGQVSDRQAQSRMAEAPWPLKPFRRGFLAFARIHDLQDHFGPNLPINRKGERLVAGFLDDGWSKLGIERRDARNHFSDLARQAFEKLFAARGHKPYGLSGAQTAWWPPVDVAPTTKISFRWGEVAGLRQIQGVSLKRQMNWHFGVSVAARSAPVRHVRIVSRLIFTEDGLKPFDDPARMHRLRRSFAKTWRNARWRDMLLAFLYWLAEGRDSIAVPVSSEEGIVLGLPPIAWQVPVSLPVENEIPEPDDDDPSDDDEPDDADGPRDDDGPEEAGDDV
;
A
#
# COMPACT_ATOMS: atom_id res chain seq x y z
N MET A 1 36.73 25.04 76.60
CA MET A 1 36.62 23.77 75.84
C MET A 1 35.13 23.44 75.84
N SER A 2 34.38 23.43 74.75
CA SER A 2 34.73 23.16 73.37
C SER A 2 33.73 23.88 72.45
N SER A 3 34.25 24.31 71.31
CA SER A 3 33.52 24.74 70.12
C SER A 3 32.70 23.59 69.53
N GLN A 4 31.40 23.80 69.29
CA GLN A 4 30.65 23.02 68.30
C GLN A 4 30.15 23.97 67.21
N SER A 5 30.72 23.80 66.03
CA SER A 5 30.25 24.38 64.78
C SER A 5 28.91 23.75 64.37
N PRO A 6 28.00 24.51 63.75
CA PRO A 6 26.79 23.95 63.14
C PRO A 6 27.15 23.28 61.81
N ASN A 7 26.67 22.06 61.61
CA ASN A 7 26.82 21.31 60.37
C ASN A 7 25.82 21.84 59.33
N THR A 8 26.31 22.49 58.28
CA THR A 8 25.54 22.99 57.13
C THR A 8 25.58 22.03 55.94
N GLY A 9 24.42 21.83 55.30
CA GLY A 9 24.26 21.40 53.90
C GLY A 9 24.29 19.87 53.67
N ALA A 10 23.54 19.27 52.74
CA ALA A 10 22.66 19.76 51.70
C ALA A 10 21.86 18.53 51.20
N ASP A 11 20.54 18.66 50.94
CA ASP A 11 19.77 17.80 50.00
C ASP A 11 18.32 18.30 49.93
N ALA A 12 18.11 19.48 49.34
CA ALA A 12 16.77 20.06 49.19
C ALA A 12 16.49 20.58 47.76
N ASN A 13 17.20 20.10 46.74
CA ASN A 13 16.92 20.53 45.36
C ASN A 13 17.36 19.52 44.27
N ALA A 14 17.11 18.22 44.47
CA ALA A 14 17.24 17.26 43.39
C ALA A 14 15.97 17.31 42.52
N GLU A 15 16.11 17.62 41.23
CA GLU A 15 14.98 17.54 40.27
C GLU A 15 14.35 16.14 40.31
N PRO A 16 13.01 16.03 40.20
CA PRO A 16 12.34 14.73 40.21
C PRO A 16 12.75 13.88 39.00
N ARG A 17 12.93 12.58 39.24
CA ARG A 17 13.18 11.59 38.18
C ARG A 17 11.87 11.20 37.53
N GLU A 18 11.56 11.80 36.39
CA GLU A 18 10.29 11.57 35.67
C GLU A 18 10.49 11.03 34.25
N ALA A 19 11.73 11.02 33.76
CA ALA A 19 12.04 10.67 32.37
C ALA A 19 12.17 9.16 32.14
N ILE A 20 11.79 8.72 30.94
CA ILE A 20 12.13 7.43 30.37
C ILE A 20 13.33 7.63 29.44
N PHE A 21 14.40 6.89 29.65
CA PHE A 21 15.55 6.87 28.75
C PHE A 21 15.48 5.65 27.82
N ILE A 22 15.72 5.81 26.51
CA ILE A 22 15.75 4.70 25.55
C ILE A 22 17.18 4.50 25.06
N SER A 23 17.80 3.41 25.53
CA SER A 23 19.12 2.95 25.09
C SER A 23 18.97 2.05 23.87
N HIS A 24 19.70 2.32 22.79
CA HIS A 24 19.63 1.55 21.54
C HIS A 24 20.91 1.65 20.71
N ALA A 25 21.06 0.78 19.70
CA ALA A 25 22.17 0.88 18.77
C ALA A 25 21.86 1.83 17.61
N ALA A 26 22.59 2.94 17.51
CA ALA A 26 22.50 3.85 16.38
C ALA A 26 23.56 3.55 15.30
N PRO A 27 23.21 3.44 14.00
CA PRO A 27 21.94 3.82 13.40
C PRO A 27 20.88 2.70 13.29
N GLU A 28 21.21 1.46 13.65
CA GLU A 28 20.45 0.26 13.30
C GLU A 28 19.04 0.22 13.91
N ASP A 29 18.90 0.68 15.14
CA ASP A 29 17.64 0.67 15.91
C ASP A 29 16.90 2.02 15.88
N ASN A 30 17.44 3.02 15.16
CA ASN A 30 16.89 4.38 15.15
C ASN A 30 15.40 4.39 14.80
N ALA A 31 14.99 3.65 13.77
CA ALA A 31 13.60 3.60 13.33
C ALA A 31 12.64 3.12 14.43
N PHE A 32 13.05 2.12 15.22
CA PHE A 32 12.26 1.61 16.34
C PHE A 32 12.26 2.60 17.50
N THR A 33 13.42 3.16 17.87
CA THR A 33 13.52 4.12 18.97
C THR A 33 12.72 5.40 18.70
N ILE A 34 12.77 5.92 17.47
CA ILE A 34 11.96 7.05 17.04
C ILE A 34 10.47 6.72 17.18
N TRP A 35 10.05 5.56 16.65
CA TRP A 35 8.67 5.12 16.72
C TRP A 35 8.19 4.98 18.17
N LEU A 36 8.96 4.32 19.03
CA LEU A 36 8.63 4.07 20.43
C LEU A 36 8.61 5.38 21.23
N GLY A 37 9.65 6.20 21.07
CA GLY A 37 9.75 7.50 21.73
C GLY A 37 8.59 8.42 21.37
N ALA A 38 8.18 8.45 20.10
CA ALA A 38 6.99 9.17 19.66
C ALA A 38 5.73 8.69 20.37
N LYS A 39 5.53 7.37 20.47
CA LYS A 39 4.34 6.78 21.11
C LYS A 39 4.28 7.06 22.61
N LEU A 40 5.41 6.95 23.30
CA LEU A 40 5.50 7.24 24.72
C LEU A 40 5.28 8.74 24.99
N ALA A 41 5.91 9.62 24.20
CA ALA A 41 5.69 11.06 24.31
C ALA A 41 4.21 11.45 24.07
N ALA A 42 3.55 10.82 23.09
CA ALA A 42 2.11 11.00 22.84
C ALA A 42 1.23 10.65 24.04
N MET A 43 1.69 9.73 24.87
CA MET A 43 0.98 9.27 26.05
C MET A 43 1.36 10.04 27.31
N GLY A 44 2.13 11.13 27.15
CA GLY A 44 2.48 12.06 28.21
C GLY A 44 3.79 11.76 28.93
N TYR A 45 4.57 10.76 28.49
CA TYR A 45 5.86 10.45 29.10
C TYR A 45 6.95 11.44 28.65
N GLU A 46 7.82 11.86 29.57
CA GLU A 46 9.06 12.53 29.20
C GLU A 46 10.05 11.48 28.67
N VAL A 47 10.51 11.59 27.42
CA VAL A 47 11.36 10.58 26.78
C VAL A 47 12.68 11.17 26.30
N TRP A 48 13.78 10.47 26.59
CA TRP A 48 15.14 10.80 26.17
C TRP A 48 15.76 9.68 25.35
N ALA A 49 16.30 10.03 24.19
CA ALA A 49 17.15 9.17 23.36
C ALA A 49 18.03 10.06 22.48
N ASP A 50 19.18 9.54 22.02
CA ASP A 50 20.10 10.27 21.15
C ASP A 50 19.45 10.75 19.82
N VAL A 51 18.56 9.95 19.23
CA VAL A 51 17.87 10.24 17.95
C VAL A 51 16.68 11.19 18.05
N LEU A 52 16.18 11.49 19.25
CA LEU A 52 14.93 12.26 19.42
C LEU A 52 15.11 13.79 19.35
N ARG A 53 16.35 14.32 19.27
CA ARG A 53 16.61 15.76 19.01
C ARG A 53 17.90 16.04 18.23
N LEU A 54 17.73 16.65 17.05
CA LEU A 54 18.78 17.10 16.12
C LEU A 54 18.88 18.64 16.08
N LYS A 55 19.37 19.30 17.13
CA LYS A 55 19.86 20.69 17.02
C LYS A 55 21.35 20.72 17.36
N GLY A 56 22.18 20.91 16.34
CA GLY A 56 23.63 20.92 16.46
C GLY A 56 24.15 22.17 17.18
N GLY A 57 25.17 22.00 18.03
CA GLY A 57 25.93 23.09 18.66
C GLY A 57 26.24 22.92 20.16
N GLU A 58 25.57 22.02 20.87
CA GLU A 58 25.80 21.77 22.31
C GLU A 58 26.51 20.42 22.55
N ASP A 59 27.22 20.29 23.68
CA ASP A 59 27.80 19.03 24.18
C ASP A 59 26.66 18.06 24.60
N TRP A 60 26.03 17.47 23.60
CA TRP A 60 24.82 16.66 23.73
C TRP A 60 25.08 15.34 24.44
N GLN A 61 26.27 14.75 24.25
CA GLN A 61 26.66 13.52 24.94
C GLN A 61 26.60 13.71 26.47
N ARG A 62 27.11 14.85 26.95
CA ARG A 62 27.05 15.20 28.37
C ARG A 62 25.62 15.41 28.87
N LYS A 63 24.73 16.00 28.06
CA LYS A 63 23.30 16.16 28.42
C LYS A 63 22.57 14.83 28.46
N LEU A 64 22.84 13.94 27.51
CA LEU A 64 22.24 12.61 27.43
C LEU A 64 22.66 11.75 28.63
N GLU A 65 23.95 11.75 28.97
CA GLU A 65 24.45 11.10 30.17
C GLU A 65 23.86 11.71 31.44
N ASN A 66 23.74 13.04 31.52
CA ASN A 66 23.09 13.71 32.65
C ASN A 66 21.63 13.29 32.80
N ALA A 67 20.88 13.21 31.68
CA ALA A 67 19.50 12.74 31.68
C ALA A 67 19.40 11.30 32.20
N LEU A 68 20.24 10.39 31.72
CA LEU A 68 20.31 9.01 32.21
C LEU A 68 20.63 8.95 33.71
N ARG A 69 21.62 9.75 34.17
CA ARG A 69 22.08 9.72 35.56
C ARG A 69 21.12 10.36 36.53
N HIS A 70 20.43 11.44 36.17
CA HIS A 70 19.73 12.31 37.12
C HIS A 70 18.23 12.47 36.84
N ARG A 71 17.78 12.33 35.59
CA ARG A 71 16.35 12.49 35.22
C ARG A 71 15.63 11.16 35.02
N ALA A 72 16.32 10.13 34.56
CA ALA A 72 15.69 8.86 34.24
C ALA A 72 15.13 8.18 35.49
N CYS A 73 13.86 7.78 35.41
CA CYS A 73 13.18 6.90 36.36
C CYS A 73 13.15 5.45 35.88
N LYS A 74 13.19 5.23 34.56
CA LYS A 74 13.35 3.92 33.91
C LYS A 74 14.21 4.04 32.65
N VAL A 75 14.91 2.95 32.34
CA VAL A 75 15.70 2.79 31.12
C VAL A 75 15.09 1.66 30.31
N LEU A 76 14.64 1.98 29.10
CA LEU A 76 14.21 0.99 28.12
C LEU A 76 15.41 0.63 27.26
N LEU A 77 15.81 -0.64 27.28
CA LEU A 77 16.91 -1.12 26.46
C LEU A 77 16.35 -1.82 25.21
N VAL A 78 16.59 -1.27 24.03
CA VAL A 78 16.27 -1.94 22.76
C VAL A 78 17.25 -3.11 22.59
N ALA A 79 16.77 -4.33 22.82
CA ALA A 79 17.63 -5.51 22.94
C ALA A 79 17.51 -6.42 21.72
N ASN A 80 18.62 -6.54 21.01
CA ASN A 80 18.88 -7.51 19.93
C ASN A 80 20.37 -7.91 19.99
N PRO A 81 20.80 -8.99 19.30
CA PRO A 81 22.18 -9.47 19.37
C PRO A 81 23.25 -8.41 19.09
N ARG A 82 22.99 -7.51 18.14
CA ARG A 82 23.96 -6.47 17.73
C ARG A 82 23.97 -5.31 18.71
N ALA A 83 22.82 -4.95 19.26
CA ALA A 83 22.69 -3.80 20.14
C ALA A 83 23.45 -3.99 21.45
N VAL A 84 23.34 -5.17 22.06
CA VAL A 84 23.98 -5.48 23.34
C VAL A 84 25.51 -5.62 23.27
N GLU A 85 26.05 -5.78 22.06
CA GLU A 85 27.50 -5.81 21.80
C GLU A 85 28.10 -4.43 21.57
N LYS A 86 27.27 -3.44 21.21
CA LYS A 86 27.73 -2.09 20.86
C LYS A 86 28.26 -1.35 22.08
N GLN A 87 29.44 -0.75 21.96
CA GLN A 87 30.12 -0.10 23.09
C GLN A 87 29.29 1.02 23.73
N GLY A 88 28.58 1.82 22.94
CA GLY A 88 27.69 2.88 23.45
C GLY A 88 26.61 2.33 24.37
N VAL A 89 25.89 1.29 23.91
CA VAL A 89 24.84 0.62 24.68
C VAL A 89 25.41 -0.04 25.94
N ARG A 90 26.58 -0.68 25.85
CA ARG A 90 27.25 -1.27 27.02
C ARG A 90 27.61 -0.22 28.08
N ASN A 91 28.11 0.93 27.66
CA ASN A 91 28.41 2.04 28.56
C ASN A 91 27.12 2.55 29.23
N GLU A 92 26.03 2.72 28.47
CA GLU A 92 24.73 3.13 29.01
C GLU A 92 24.15 2.11 29.99
N ILE A 93 24.26 0.80 29.70
CA ILE A 93 23.87 -0.28 30.63
C ILE A 93 24.67 -0.16 31.93
N GLN A 94 25.99 0.03 31.86
CA GLN A 94 26.83 0.19 33.04
C GLN A 94 26.39 1.39 33.89
N ILE A 95 26.18 2.55 33.26
CA ILE A 95 25.70 3.76 33.94
C ILE A 95 24.33 3.51 34.57
N ALA A 96 23.42 2.88 33.84
CA ALA A 96 22.08 2.56 34.33
C ALA A 96 22.11 1.59 35.51
N THR A 97 22.97 0.57 35.50
CA THR A 97 23.15 -0.35 36.63
C THR A 97 23.73 0.35 37.86
N GLU A 98 24.68 1.27 37.68
CA GLU A 98 25.18 2.09 38.79
C GLU A 98 24.10 2.97 39.41
N VAL A 99 23.25 3.59 38.57
CA VAL A 99 22.10 4.40 39.00
C VAL A 99 21.08 3.52 39.74
N ALA A 100 20.72 2.37 39.16
CA ALA A 100 19.81 1.39 39.75
C ALA A 100 20.22 1.02 41.17
N ARG A 101 21.51 0.73 41.39
CA ARG A 101 22.06 0.42 42.72
C ARG A 101 21.99 1.61 43.69
N LYS A 102 22.24 2.83 43.21
CA LYS A 102 22.17 4.05 44.03
C LYS A 102 20.75 4.38 44.49
N ILE A 103 19.76 4.14 43.63
CA ILE A 103 18.35 4.44 43.92
C ILE A 103 17.57 3.24 44.49
N GLY A 104 18.19 2.07 44.56
CA GLY A 104 17.59 0.84 45.09
C GLY A 104 16.52 0.20 44.19
N ASP A 105 16.57 0.45 42.87
CA ASP A 105 15.61 -0.06 41.89
C ASP A 105 16.22 -1.19 41.05
N ASN A 106 16.00 -2.43 41.44
CA ASN A 106 16.48 -3.61 40.70
C ASN A 106 15.77 -3.81 39.35
N ALA A 107 14.69 -3.08 39.07
CA ALA A 107 13.94 -3.12 37.82
C ALA A 107 14.08 -1.81 37.03
N PHE A 108 15.17 -1.08 37.25
CA PHE A 108 15.42 0.22 36.60
C PHE A 108 15.60 0.07 35.07
N ILE A 109 16.23 -1.02 34.64
CA ILE A 109 16.42 -1.37 33.22
C ILE A 109 15.34 -2.36 32.81
N ILE A 110 14.59 -2.04 31.76
CA ILE A 110 13.55 -2.87 31.16
C ILE A 110 14.00 -3.23 29.73
N PRO A 111 14.50 -4.46 29.50
CA PRO A 111 14.84 -4.91 28.15
C PRO A 111 13.60 -5.08 27.27
N LEU A 112 13.65 -4.54 26.06
CA LEU A 112 12.66 -4.70 25.00
C LEU A 112 13.22 -5.68 23.98
N ARG A 113 12.75 -6.93 24.01
CA ARG A 113 13.27 -8.00 23.17
C ARG A 113 12.77 -7.83 21.72
N MET A 114 13.65 -7.35 20.84
CA MET A 114 13.38 -7.20 19.41
C MET A 114 13.66 -8.49 18.63
N GLU A 115 14.71 -9.20 19.05
CA GLU A 115 15.15 -10.50 18.54
C GLU A 115 15.69 -11.35 19.70
N PRO A 116 15.78 -12.69 19.58
CA PRO A 116 16.48 -13.51 20.57
C PRO A 116 17.93 -13.04 20.74
N PHE A 117 18.34 -12.72 21.97
CA PHE A 117 19.68 -12.21 22.29
C PHE A 117 20.24 -12.86 23.56
N GLU A 118 21.56 -12.90 23.69
CA GLU A 118 22.23 -13.27 24.93
C GLU A 118 22.34 -12.04 25.83
N ALA A 119 21.72 -12.10 27.01
CA ALA A 119 21.72 -10.98 27.93
C ALA A 119 23.11 -10.75 28.53
N PRO A 120 23.67 -9.51 28.46
CA PRO A 120 24.86 -9.16 29.21
C PRO A 120 24.70 -9.45 30.71
N PHE A 121 25.79 -9.85 31.37
CA PHE A 121 25.81 -10.25 32.78
C PHE A 121 25.08 -9.25 33.71
N LEU A 122 25.26 -7.94 33.46
CA LEU A 122 24.66 -6.86 34.25
C LEU A 122 23.12 -6.85 34.22
N ILE A 123 22.49 -7.44 33.20
CA ILE A 123 21.03 -7.48 33.02
C ILE A 123 20.48 -8.91 32.87
N ALA A 124 21.28 -9.94 33.15
CA ALA A 124 20.88 -11.34 32.97
C ALA A 124 19.65 -11.76 33.80
N HIS A 125 19.36 -11.02 34.88
CA HIS A 125 18.23 -11.25 35.78
C HIS A 125 16.98 -10.42 35.42
N ALA A 126 17.08 -9.50 34.46
CA ALA A 126 16.00 -8.61 34.09
C ALA A 126 14.94 -9.35 33.26
N GLN A 127 13.66 -9.15 33.61
CA GLN A 127 12.55 -9.62 32.78
C GLN A 127 12.39 -8.70 31.57
N TYR A 128 12.20 -9.28 30.39
CA TYR A 128 12.03 -8.55 29.15
C TYR A 128 10.56 -8.43 28.74
N ILE A 129 10.25 -7.39 27.98
CA ILE A 129 8.97 -7.25 27.27
C ILE A 129 9.19 -7.71 25.83
N ASP A 130 8.29 -8.54 25.30
CA ASP A 130 8.49 -9.18 24.00
C ASP A 130 7.92 -8.35 22.84
N PHE A 131 8.81 -7.88 21.96
CA PHE A 131 8.46 -7.17 20.73
C PHE A 131 8.58 -8.03 19.47
N THR A 132 9.01 -9.29 19.57
CA THR A 132 9.21 -10.20 18.43
C THR A 132 7.91 -10.55 17.68
N HIS A 133 6.77 -10.48 18.38
CA HIS A 133 5.44 -10.80 17.83
C HIS A 133 4.66 -9.57 17.35
N GLY A 134 5.34 -8.43 17.15
CA GLY A 134 4.80 -7.20 16.57
C GLY A 134 4.79 -6.03 17.56
N TRP A 135 5.13 -4.84 17.04
CA TRP A 135 5.39 -3.66 17.87
C TRP A 135 4.18 -3.16 18.66
N ALA A 136 2.97 -3.26 18.08
CA ALA A 136 1.76 -2.84 18.77
C ALA A 136 1.48 -3.68 20.02
N ARG A 137 1.75 -4.99 19.96
CA ARG A 137 1.54 -5.90 21.10
C ARG A 137 2.54 -5.62 22.21
N GLY A 138 3.82 -5.52 21.87
CA GLY A 138 4.86 -5.18 22.85
C GLY A 138 4.64 -3.80 23.48
N LEU A 139 4.13 -2.82 22.71
CA LEU A 139 3.78 -1.50 23.24
C LEU A 139 2.65 -1.58 24.26
N THR A 140 1.59 -2.37 24.04
CA THR A 140 0.52 -2.55 25.03
C THR A 140 1.07 -3.07 26.35
N GLU A 141 1.87 -4.14 26.31
CA GLU A 141 2.48 -4.73 27.52
C GLU A 141 3.43 -3.76 28.22
N LEU A 142 4.22 -2.99 27.46
CA LEU A 142 5.07 -1.93 27.99
C LEU A 142 4.27 -0.84 28.69
N LEU A 143 3.15 -0.41 28.11
CA LEU A 143 2.32 0.64 28.70
C LEU A 143 1.63 0.19 29.98
N GLU A 144 1.11 -1.04 30.01
CA GLU A 144 0.57 -1.66 31.22
C GLU A 144 1.66 -1.73 32.30
N THR A 145 2.86 -2.20 31.93
CA THR A 145 4.00 -2.28 32.85
C THR A 145 4.43 -0.91 33.41
N LEU A 146 4.54 0.11 32.55
CA LEU A 146 4.92 1.47 32.97
C LEU A 146 3.86 2.11 33.88
N ARG A 147 2.56 1.91 33.60
CA ARG A 147 1.46 2.53 34.35
C ARG A 147 1.12 1.79 35.64
N GLU A 148 0.94 0.48 35.54
CA GLU A 148 0.35 -0.33 36.61
C GLU A 148 1.42 -0.84 37.58
N THR A 149 2.54 -1.33 37.04
CA THR A 149 3.64 -1.90 37.84
C THR A 149 4.56 -0.81 38.40
N TYR A 150 5.10 0.04 37.52
CA TYR A 150 6.12 1.02 37.91
C TYR A 150 5.60 2.43 38.16
N ARG A 151 4.33 2.70 37.81
CA ARG A 151 3.66 4.00 38.01
C ARG A 151 4.50 5.18 37.55
N VAL A 152 5.09 5.06 36.36
CA VAL A 152 5.94 6.10 35.78
C VAL A 152 5.11 7.38 35.57
N PRO A 153 5.62 8.55 36.01
CA PRO A 153 4.94 9.83 35.82
C PRO A 153 4.63 10.09 34.35
N HIS A 154 3.43 10.56 34.07
CA HIS A 154 3.04 11.01 32.74
C HIS A 154 2.02 12.15 32.85
N ASN A 155 2.15 13.14 31.97
CA ASN A 155 1.25 14.29 31.93
C ASN A 155 0.11 14.03 30.94
N ALA A 156 -1.11 13.93 31.45
CA ALA A 156 -2.31 13.68 30.64
C ALA A 156 -2.69 14.86 29.70
N GLY A 157 -1.93 15.96 29.69
CA GLY A 157 -2.37 17.24 29.11
C GLY A 157 -1.64 17.76 27.87
N ASP A 158 -0.52 17.18 27.42
CA ASP A 158 0.32 17.80 26.36
C ASP A 158 0.97 16.82 25.36
N GLY A 159 0.57 15.54 25.38
CA GLY A 159 1.15 14.51 24.52
C GLY A 159 0.96 14.76 23.01
N ASP A 160 -0.11 15.45 22.61
CA ASP A 160 -0.44 15.70 21.20
C ASP A 160 0.55 16.64 20.50
N ALA A 161 1.06 17.66 21.19
CA ALA A 161 2.01 18.62 20.62
C ALA A 161 3.39 17.98 20.39
N ILE A 162 3.88 17.23 21.39
CA ILE A 162 5.17 16.52 21.33
C ILE A 162 5.11 15.36 20.33
N TRP A 163 3.99 14.64 20.28
CA TRP A 163 3.76 13.59 19.27
C TRP A 163 3.77 14.16 17.85
N ARG A 164 3.10 15.30 17.64
CA ARG A 164 3.09 15.99 16.36
C ARG A 164 4.49 16.45 15.97
N GLU A 165 5.25 17.02 16.89
CA GLU A 165 6.65 17.41 16.64
C GLU A 165 7.52 16.20 16.27
N ILE A 166 7.44 15.07 16.99
CA ILE A 166 8.24 13.87 16.70
C ILE A 166 7.84 13.21 15.38
N GLN A 167 6.56 13.20 15.00
CA GLN A 167 6.13 12.75 13.67
C GLN A 167 6.62 13.70 12.56
N LEU A 168 6.68 15.01 12.83
CA LEU A 168 7.20 16.00 11.90
C LEU A 168 8.73 15.94 11.75
N ILE A 169 9.48 15.36 12.69
CA ILE A 169 10.95 15.16 12.56
C ILE A 169 11.30 14.38 11.28
N HIS A 170 10.46 13.41 10.88
CA HIS A 170 10.59 12.67 9.61
C HIS A 170 9.49 13.03 8.60
N GLY A 171 8.59 13.93 8.96
CA GLY A 171 7.54 14.42 8.08
C GLY A 171 8.14 15.32 7.03
N LYS A 172 8.01 14.94 5.75
CA LYS A 172 8.30 15.87 4.66
C LYS A 172 7.41 17.10 4.83
N THR A 173 8.05 18.27 4.88
CA THR A 173 7.32 19.53 5.00
C THR A 173 6.58 19.79 3.69
N LEU A 174 5.27 19.99 3.77
CA LEU A 174 4.48 20.43 2.63
C LEU A 174 4.97 21.79 2.17
N VAL A 175 5.22 21.94 0.88
CA VAL A 175 5.54 23.23 0.27
C VAL A 175 4.30 23.80 -0.40
N SER A 176 4.15 25.12 -0.40
CA SER A 176 3.03 25.83 -1.03
C SER A 176 3.18 25.91 -2.56
N THR A 177 3.56 24.79 -3.18
CA THR A 177 3.67 24.64 -4.62
C THR A 177 2.51 23.79 -5.09
N PRO A 178 1.66 24.28 -6.01
CA PRO A 178 0.55 23.49 -6.52
C PRO A 178 1.02 22.20 -7.20
N GLU A 179 0.37 21.07 -6.88
CA GLU A 179 0.62 19.77 -7.48
C GLU A 179 -0.63 19.22 -8.17
N ARG A 180 -0.45 18.65 -9.36
CA ARG A 180 -1.52 17.93 -10.06
C ARG A 180 -1.53 16.46 -9.62
N LEU A 181 -2.60 16.03 -8.96
CA LEU A 181 -2.82 14.63 -8.59
C LEU A 181 -3.76 13.96 -9.58
N ILE A 182 -3.34 12.83 -10.14
CA ILE A 182 -4.14 12.00 -11.06
C ILE A 182 -4.71 10.83 -10.28
N SER A 183 -6.03 10.65 -10.29
CA SER A 183 -6.66 9.46 -9.69
C SER A 183 -6.60 8.25 -10.60
N ASN A 184 -7.16 7.17 -10.07
CA ASN A 184 -7.59 6.01 -10.82
C ASN A 184 -9.10 6.01 -11.13
N TRP A 185 -9.74 7.18 -11.19
CA TRP A 185 -11.18 7.31 -11.46
C TRP A 185 -11.39 7.74 -12.91
N LEU A 186 -12.07 6.91 -13.69
CA LEU A 186 -12.52 7.26 -15.03
C LEU A 186 -13.91 7.88 -14.93
N PRO A 187 -14.12 9.14 -15.34
CA PRO A 187 -15.45 9.74 -15.33
C PRO A 187 -16.38 8.96 -16.26
N ILE A 188 -17.64 8.77 -15.85
CA ILE A 188 -18.66 8.21 -16.74
C ILE A 188 -19.34 9.36 -17.47
N ASP A 189 -18.90 9.62 -18.70
CA ASP A 189 -19.41 10.71 -19.54
C ASP A 189 -20.80 10.38 -20.11
N ARG A 190 -21.06 9.09 -20.39
CA ARG A 190 -22.34 8.63 -20.91
C ARG A 190 -22.80 7.33 -20.26
N LEU A 191 -24.00 7.36 -19.69
CA LEU A 191 -24.71 6.19 -19.21
C LEU A 191 -25.52 5.53 -20.35
N PRO A 192 -25.78 4.21 -20.27
CA PRO A 192 -26.82 3.57 -21.06
C PRO A 192 -28.16 4.27 -20.81
N LYS A 193 -29.04 4.34 -21.82
CA LYS A 193 -30.26 5.14 -21.72
C LYS A 193 -31.23 4.55 -20.69
N LYS A 194 -31.47 3.24 -20.77
CA LYS A 194 -32.50 2.56 -19.95
C LYS A 194 -31.97 1.27 -19.34
N ILE A 195 -32.37 1.02 -18.10
CA ILE A 195 -32.33 -0.31 -17.48
C ILE A 195 -33.71 -0.94 -17.62
N ARG A 196 -33.73 -2.25 -17.90
CA ARG A 196 -34.93 -3.02 -18.22
C ARG A 196 -35.04 -4.21 -17.29
N TYR A 197 -36.27 -4.53 -16.91
CA TYR A 197 -36.60 -5.74 -16.17
C TYR A 197 -37.30 -6.72 -17.10
N TYR A 198 -36.74 -7.92 -17.22
CA TYR A 198 -37.31 -9.03 -17.96
C TYR A 198 -37.70 -10.16 -17.01
N GLU A 199 -38.79 -10.85 -17.32
CA GLU A 199 -39.19 -12.11 -16.68
C GLU A 199 -39.15 -13.25 -17.69
N PHE A 200 -38.79 -14.44 -17.23
CA PHE A 200 -38.99 -15.66 -18.00
C PHE A 200 -40.49 -16.01 -18.07
N LYS A 201 -40.94 -16.54 -19.21
CA LYS A 201 -42.31 -17.04 -19.39
C LYS A 201 -42.37 -18.52 -18.98
N GLY A 202 -43.46 -18.89 -18.30
CA GLY A 202 -43.72 -20.27 -17.88
C GLY A 202 -42.96 -20.68 -16.62
N GLN A 203 -43.06 -21.97 -16.27
CA GLN A 203 -42.25 -22.56 -15.22
C GLN A 203 -40.88 -22.92 -15.80
N VAL A 204 -39.85 -22.20 -15.36
CA VAL A 204 -38.46 -22.40 -15.76
C VAL A 204 -37.68 -22.86 -14.54
N SER A 205 -36.83 -23.87 -14.72
CA SER A 205 -35.91 -24.30 -13.67
C SER A 205 -34.90 -23.19 -13.35
N ASP A 206 -34.76 -22.84 -12.07
CA ASP A 206 -33.79 -21.82 -11.61
C ASP A 206 -32.37 -22.11 -12.09
N ARG A 207 -31.96 -23.39 -12.10
CA ARG A 207 -30.64 -23.82 -12.58
C ARG A 207 -30.44 -23.53 -14.06
N GLN A 208 -31.47 -23.80 -14.88
CA GLN A 208 -31.42 -23.55 -16.32
C GLN A 208 -31.36 -22.05 -16.62
N ALA A 209 -32.17 -21.26 -15.90
CA ALA A 209 -32.17 -19.80 -16.02
C ALA A 209 -30.80 -19.21 -15.67
N GLN A 210 -30.21 -19.63 -14.54
CA GLN A 210 -28.90 -19.15 -14.10
C GLN A 210 -27.78 -19.50 -15.08
N SER A 211 -27.72 -20.75 -15.58
CA SER A 211 -26.70 -21.16 -16.58
C SER A 211 -26.79 -20.31 -17.84
N ARG A 212 -28.01 -20.16 -18.39
CA ARG A 212 -28.22 -19.37 -19.61
C ARG A 212 -27.92 -17.90 -19.42
N MET A 213 -28.18 -17.34 -18.23
CA MET A 213 -27.80 -15.97 -17.92
C MET A 213 -26.28 -15.79 -17.82
N ALA A 214 -25.56 -16.75 -17.25
CA ALA A 214 -24.10 -16.70 -17.15
C ALA A 214 -23.42 -16.73 -18.52
N GLU A 215 -24.01 -17.48 -19.47
CA GLU A 215 -23.55 -17.60 -20.86
C GLU A 215 -23.97 -16.41 -21.74
N ALA A 216 -24.79 -15.48 -21.24
CA ALA A 216 -25.35 -14.41 -22.06
C ALA A 216 -24.27 -13.46 -22.59
N PRO A 217 -24.40 -12.94 -23.83
CA PRO A 217 -23.41 -12.04 -24.42
C PRO A 217 -23.38 -10.65 -23.75
N TRP A 218 -24.44 -10.27 -23.03
CA TRP A 218 -24.58 -8.96 -22.39
C TRP A 218 -24.68 -9.06 -20.87
N PRO A 219 -24.41 -7.97 -20.13
CA PRO A 219 -24.54 -7.97 -18.67
C PRO A 219 -25.98 -8.25 -18.21
N LEU A 220 -26.16 -9.29 -17.39
CA LEU A 220 -27.45 -9.68 -16.84
C LEU A 220 -27.33 -9.89 -15.32
N LYS A 221 -28.25 -9.31 -14.55
CA LYS A 221 -28.28 -9.49 -13.09
C LYS A 221 -29.58 -10.17 -12.66
N PRO A 222 -29.52 -11.37 -12.02
CA PRO A 222 -30.70 -12.03 -11.48
C PRO A 222 -31.51 -11.09 -10.58
N PHE A 223 -32.82 -11.08 -10.79
CA PHE A 223 -33.75 -10.26 -10.02
C PHE A 223 -35.16 -10.86 -10.07
N ARG A 224 -35.68 -11.29 -8.91
CA ARG A 224 -37.00 -11.95 -8.80
C ARG A 224 -37.10 -13.13 -9.79
N ARG A 225 -38.17 -13.22 -10.57
CA ARG A 225 -38.43 -14.29 -11.57
C ARG A 225 -37.71 -14.08 -12.92
N GLY A 226 -36.68 -13.25 -12.95
CA GLY A 226 -35.97 -12.93 -14.17
C GLY A 226 -34.71 -12.13 -13.89
N PHE A 227 -34.50 -11.04 -14.62
CA PHE A 227 -33.25 -10.29 -14.54
C PHE A 227 -33.36 -8.83 -14.96
N LEU A 228 -32.40 -8.04 -14.48
CA LEU A 228 -32.14 -6.67 -14.92
C LEU A 228 -31.06 -6.67 -16.00
N ALA A 229 -31.24 -5.83 -17.02
CA ALA A 229 -30.29 -5.66 -18.12
C ALA A 229 -30.35 -4.25 -18.72
N PHE A 230 -29.26 -3.83 -19.37
CA PHE A 230 -29.28 -2.67 -20.27
C PHE A 230 -29.69 -3.04 -21.70
N ALA A 231 -29.41 -4.27 -22.13
CA ALA A 231 -29.72 -4.79 -23.45
C ALA A 231 -31.22 -4.77 -23.77
N ARG A 232 -31.54 -4.56 -25.05
CA ARG A 232 -32.92 -4.61 -25.57
C ARG A 232 -33.31 -6.06 -25.82
N ILE A 233 -34.59 -6.28 -26.11
CA ILE A 233 -35.08 -7.65 -26.33
C ILE A 233 -34.42 -8.30 -27.54
N HIS A 234 -34.17 -7.56 -28.63
CA HIS A 234 -33.52 -8.11 -29.82
C HIS A 234 -32.08 -8.58 -29.56
N ASP A 235 -31.38 -7.96 -28.60
CA ASP A 235 -30.02 -8.36 -28.20
C ASP A 235 -29.99 -9.68 -27.40
N LEU A 236 -31.14 -10.09 -26.87
CA LEU A 236 -31.26 -11.19 -25.91
C LEU A 236 -32.10 -12.35 -26.47
N GLN A 237 -33.02 -12.06 -27.39
CA GLN A 237 -34.02 -13.00 -27.87
C GLN A 237 -33.38 -14.23 -28.52
N ASP A 238 -32.33 -14.05 -29.33
CA ASP A 238 -31.63 -15.13 -30.01
C ASP A 238 -30.86 -16.02 -29.04
N HIS A 239 -30.25 -15.41 -28.01
CA HIS A 239 -29.49 -16.12 -26.97
C HIS A 239 -30.38 -17.04 -26.11
N PHE A 240 -31.52 -16.52 -25.66
CA PHE A 240 -32.45 -17.29 -24.85
C PHE A 240 -33.28 -18.27 -25.68
N GLY A 241 -33.55 -17.94 -26.95
CA GLY A 241 -34.26 -18.79 -27.90
C GLY A 241 -35.73 -19.03 -27.52
N PRO A 242 -36.43 -19.89 -28.29
CA PRO A 242 -37.85 -20.16 -28.10
C PRO A 242 -38.14 -20.99 -26.84
N ASN A 243 -37.17 -21.77 -26.36
CA ASN A 243 -37.32 -22.67 -25.21
C ASN A 243 -37.23 -21.96 -23.86
N LEU A 244 -36.73 -20.72 -23.84
CA LEU A 244 -36.62 -19.91 -22.62
C LEU A 244 -37.14 -18.48 -22.88
N PRO A 245 -38.41 -18.30 -23.25
CA PRO A 245 -38.88 -17.03 -23.74
C PRO A 245 -38.94 -15.99 -22.62
N ILE A 246 -38.49 -14.77 -22.93
CA ILE A 246 -38.46 -13.64 -21.99
C ILE A 246 -39.52 -12.59 -22.38
N ASN A 247 -39.96 -11.79 -21.41
CA ASN A 247 -40.82 -10.63 -21.65
C ASN A 247 -40.39 -9.43 -20.81
N ARG A 248 -40.34 -8.24 -21.43
CA ARG A 248 -40.02 -6.99 -20.73
C ARG A 248 -41.22 -6.56 -19.87
N LYS A 249 -41.02 -6.47 -18.56
CA LYS A 249 -42.03 -6.04 -17.59
C LYS A 249 -41.96 -4.56 -17.24
N GLY A 250 -40.79 -3.95 -17.44
CA GLY A 250 -40.63 -2.52 -17.21
C GLY A 250 -39.28 -2.01 -17.70
N GLU A 251 -39.18 -0.69 -17.79
CA GLU A 251 -37.95 0.02 -18.07
C GLU A 251 -37.92 1.36 -17.33
N ARG A 252 -36.72 1.84 -17.01
CA ARG A 252 -36.48 3.14 -16.37
C ARG A 252 -35.21 3.76 -16.93
N LEU A 253 -35.14 5.09 -17.02
CA LEU A 253 -33.90 5.78 -17.35
C LEU A 253 -32.82 5.46 -16.31
N VAL A 254 -31.59 5.19 -16.75
CA VAL A 254 -30.51 4.80 -15.82
C VAL A 254 -30.19 5.90 -14.83
N ALA A 255 -30.21 7.18 -15.25
CA ALA A 255 -30.01 8.31 -14.35
C ALA A 255 -31.02 8.30 -13.19
N GLY A 256 -32.33 8.28 -13.49
CA GLY A 256 -33.37 8.23 -12.45
C GLY A 256 -33.39 6.92 -11.66
N PHE A 257 -32.85 5.82 -12.20
CA PHE A 257 -32.64 4.58 -11.45
C PHE A 257 -31.54 4.75 -10.37
N LEU A 258 -30.42 5.40 -10.72
CA LEU A 258 -29.31 5.64 -9.80
C LEU A 258 -29.60 6.70 -8.72
N ASP A 259 -30.45 7.67 -9.07
CA ASP A 259 -30.77 8.80 -8.22
C ASP A 259 -31.89 8.45 -7.22
N ASP A 260 -32.95 7.76 -7.67
CA ASP A 260 -34.15 7.51 -6.85
C ASP A 260 -34.46 6.02 -6.59
N GLY A 261 -33.77 5.10 -7.26
CA GLY A 261 -34.17 3.68 -7.29
C GLY A 261 -35.31 3.39 -8.26
N TRP A 262 -36.06 2.32 -7.99
CA TRP A 262 -37.22 1.89 -8.79
C TRP A 262 -38.34 1.34 -7.90
N SER A 263 -39.18 2.25 -7.39
CA SER A 263 -40.28 1.94 -6.46
C SER A 263 -41.26 0.89 -6.98
N LYS A 264 -41.63 0.90 -8.27
CA LYS A 264 -42.50 -0.11 -8.90
C LYS A 264 -41.96 -1.54 -8.76
N LEU A 265 -40.64 -1.70 -8.61
CA LEU A 265 -39.96 -2.98 -8.40
C LEU A 265 -39.41 -3.13 -6.98
N GLY A 266 -39.76 -2.22 -6.05
CA GLY A 266 -39.26 -2.23 -4.68
C GLY A 266 -37.73 -2.13 -4.58
N ILE A 267 -37.07 -1.52 -5.57
CA ILE A 267 -35.62 -1.34 -5.56
C ILE A 267 -35.33 0.03 -4.95
N GLU A 268 -34.70 0.07 -3.79
CA GLU A 268 -34.28 1.33 -3.17
C GLU A 268 -33.06 1.94 -3.90
N ARG A 269 -32.80 3.23 -3.65
CA ARG A 269 -31.67 3.95 -4.24
C ARG A 269 -30.33 3.23 -4.04
N ARG A 270 -30.06 2.72 -2.83
CA ARG A 270 -28.81 2.01 -2.53
C ARG A 270 -28.69 0.74 -3.36
N ASP A 271 -29.75 -0.04 -3.45
CA ASP A 271 -29.77 -1.28 -4.21
C ASP A 271 -29.66 -1.04 -5.70
N ALA A 272 -30.30 0.01 -6.22
CA ALA A 272 -30.17 0.40 -7.60
C ALA A 272 -28.71 0.68 -8.00
N ARG A 273 -27.96 1.36 -7.12
CA ARG A 273 -26.52 1.59 -7.31
C ARG A 273 -25.73 0.28 -7.29
N ASN A 274 -26.10 -0.67 -6.43
CA ASN A 274 -25.49 -1.99 -6.39
C ASN A 274 -25.82 -2.83 -7.66
N HIS A 275 -27.04 -2.72 -8.19
CA HIS A 275 -27.43 -3.35 -9.46
C HIS A 275 -26.65 -2.76 -10.63
N PHE A 276 -26.54 -1.44 -10.71
CA PHE A 276 -25.71 -0.79 -11.71
C PHE A 276 -24.23 -1.17 -11.60
N SER A 277 -23.67 -1.16 -10.38
CA SER A 277 -22.27 -1.51 -10.16
C SER A 277 -21.95 -2.93 -10.62
N ASP A 278 -22.86 -3.87 -10.40
CA ASP A 278 -22.70 -5.26 -10.82
C ASP A 278 -22.81 -5.42 -12.34
N LEU A 279 -23.83 -4.83 -12.97
CA LEU A 279 -23.98 -4.85 -14.43
C LEU A 279 -22.80 -4.17 -15.14
N ALA A 280 -22.32 -3.05 -14.60
CA ALA A 280 -21.14 -2.37 -15.11
C ALA A 280 -19.90 -3.26 -14.97
N ARG A 281 -19.68 -3.90 -13.80
CA ARG A 281 -18.58 -4.86 -13.61
C ARG A 281 -18.62 -5.96 -14.68
N GLN A 282 -19.76 -6.62 -14.87
CA GLN A 282 -19.92 -7.65 -15.90
C GLN A 282 -19.63 -7.13 -17.32
N ALA A 283 -19.99 -5.88 -17.63
CA ALA A 283 -19.69 -5.25 -18.92
C ALA A 283 -18.19 -5.13 -19.18
N PHE A 284 -17.42 -4.72 -18.15
CA PHE A 284 -15.96 -4.67 -18.23
C PHE A 284 -15.35 -6.06 -18.33
N GLU A 285 -15.84 -7.03 -17.57
CA GLU A 285 -15.37 -8.42 -17.66
C GLU A 285 -15.48 -8.96 -19.09
N LYS A 286 -16.59 -8.66 -19.76
CA LYS A 286 -16.81 -9.00 -21.17
C LYS A 286 -15.88 -8.23 -22.11
N LEU A 287 -15.68 -6.92 -21.87
CA LEU A 287 -14.73 -6.12 -22.64
C LEU A 287 -13.30 -6.69 -22.52
N PHE A 288 -12.86 -7.01 -21.31
CA PHE A 288 -11.54 -7.57 -21.05
C PHE A 288 -11.37 -8.95 -21.71
N ALA A 289 -12.37 -9.83 -21.57
CA ALA A 289 -12.36 -11.14 -22.23
C ALA A 289 -12.30 -11.01 -23.76
N ALA A 290 -13.09 -10.09 -24.35
CA ALA A 290 -13.07 -9.82 -25.79
C ALA A 290 -11.73 -9.24 -26.28
N ARG A 291 -10.97 -8.62 -25.38
CA ARG A 291 -9.62 -8.09 -25.60
C ARG A 291 -8.51 -9.09 -25.25
N GLY A 292 -8.84 -10.36 -24.96
CA GLY A 292 -7.87 -11.41 -24.68
C GLY A 292 -7.31 -11.42 -23.24
N HIS A 293 -7.78 -10.54 -22.37
CA HIS A 293 -7.34 -10.54 -20.97
C HIS A 293 -7.89 -11.76 -20.23
N LYS A 294 -7.10 -12.27 -19.28
CA LYS A 294 -7.47 -13.42 -18.44
C LYS A 294 -7.92 -12.95 -17.05
N PRO A 295 -8.93 -13.60 -16.44
CA PRO A 295 -9.32 -13.33 -15.06
C PRO A 295 -8.37 -14.02 -14.07
N TYR A 296 -8.21 -13.43 -12.90
CA TYR A 296 -7.54 -14.03 -11.74
C TYR A 296 -8.32 -13.68 -10.47
N GLY A 297 -8.69 -14.70 -9.69
CA GLY A 297 -9.46 -14.55 -8.45
C GLY A 297 -8.60 -14.02 -7.32
N LEU A 298 -9.07 -12.97 -6.65
CA LEU A 298 -8.47 -12.39 -5.45
C LEU A 298 -9.36 -12.63 -4.23
N SER A 299 -8.82 -12.34 -3.04
CA SER A 299 -9.60 -12.38 -1.80
C SER A 299 -10.80 -11.44 -1.85
N GLY A 300 -11.88 -11.80 -1.14
CA GLY A 300 -13.09 -10.98 -1.06
C GLY A 300 -13.91 -10.94 -2.35
N ALA A 301 -13.90 -12.00 -3.17
CA ALA A 301 -14.64 -12.12 -4.43
C ALA A 301 -14.30 -11.03 -5.46
N GLN A 302 -13.08 -10.49 -5.41
CA GLN A 302 -12.58 -9.55 -6.41
C GLN A 302 -11.89 -10.30 -7.54
N THR A 303 -12.04 -9.81 -8.77
CA THR A 303 -11.36 -10.36 -9.95
C THR A 303 -10.36 -9.33 -10.46
N ALA A 304 -9.13 -9.76 -10.72
CA ALA A 304 -8.16 -9.02 -11.51
C ALA A 304 -8.24 -9.50 -12.96
N TRP A 305 -8.18 -8.57 -13.91
CA TRP A 305 -8.07 -8.84 -15.33
C TRP A 305 -6.70 -8.40 -15.80
N TRP A 306 -5.96 -9.29 -16.44
CA TRP A 306 -4.59 -9.05 -16.84
C TRP A 306 -4.37 -9.57 -18.27
N PRO A 307 -3.63 -8.85 -19.11
CA PRO A 307 -3.28 -9.32 -20.44
C PRO A 307 -2.09 -10.30 -20.35
N PRO A 308 -2.20 -11.53 -20.88
CA PRO A 308 -1.06 -12.45 -20.98
C PRO A 308 -0.03 -11.98 -22.01
N VAL A 309 1.12 -12.65 -22.07
CA VAL A 309 2.28 -12.22 -22.89
C VAL A 309 1.99 -12.15 -24.39
N ASP A 310 1.06 -12.97 -24.88
CA ASP A 310 0.58 -13.01 -26.26
C ASP A 310 -0.44 -11.92 -26.59
N VAL A 311 -0.90 -11.16 -25.58
CA VAL A 311 -1.91 -10.10 -25.71
C VAL A 311 -1.33 -8.72 -25.37
N ALA A 312 -0.52 -8.64 -24.31
CA ALA A 312 0.11 -7.40 -23.89
C ALA A 312 1.21 -6.97 -24.88
N PRO A 313 1.43 -5.67 -25.10
CA PRO A 313 2.62 -5.18 -25.80
C PRO A 313 3.89 -5.65 -25.08
N THR A 314 4.86 -6.15 -25.85
CA THR A 314 6.18 -6.51 -25.32
C THR A 314 7.09 -5.29 -25.14
N THR A 315 6.81 -4.21 -25.88
CA THR A 315 7.54 -2.95 -25.81
C THR A 315 6.89 -1.96 -24.85
N LYS A 316 7.63 -0.92 -24.49
CA LYS A 316 7.11 0.18 -23.68
C LYS A 316 6.00 0.92 -24.44
N ILE A 317 4.91 1.22 -23.75
CA ILE A 317 3.79 1.98 -24.27
C ILE A 317 4.05 3.47 -24.00
N SER A 318 4.15 4.25 -25.07
CA SER A 318 4.15 5.72 -25.01
C SER A 318 2.72 6.22 -24.91
N PHE A 319 2.41 7.03 -23.91
CA PHE A 319 1.10 7.64 -23.74
C PHE A 319 1.23 9.17 -23.65
N ARG A 320 0.23 9.88 -24.16
CA ARG A 320 0.16 11.35 -24.07
C ARG A 320 -1.29 11.84 -24.04
N TRP A 321 -1.62 12.61 -23.01
CA TRP A 321 -2.85 13.38 -22.85
C TRP A 321 -2.52 14.81 -22.41
N GLY A 322 -2.35 15.71 -23.39
CA GLY A 322 -1.83 17.05 -23.15
C GLY A 322 -0.44 16.99 -22.50
N GLU A 323 -0.31 17.60 -21.32
CA GLU A 323 0.94 17.62 -20.53
C GLU A 323 1.23 16.30 -19.80
N VAL A 324 0.25 15.39 -19.69
CA VAL A 324 0.44 14.09 -19.05
C VAL A 324 0.99 13.13 -20.08
N ALA A 325 2.28 12.83 -20.02
CA ALA A 325 2.93 11.89 -20.91
C ALA A 325 3.91 10.98 -20.17
N GLY A 326 4.22 9.84 -20.77
CA GLY A 326 5.20 8.91 -20.22
C GLY A 326 5.40 7.69 -21.10
N LEU A 327 6.37 6.87 -20.72
CA LEU A 327 6.75 5.64 -21.40
C LEU A 327 6.89 4.53 -20.35
N ARG A 328 6.06 3.48 -20.45
CA ARG A 328 6.08 2.36 -19.48
C ARG A 328 5.76 1.03 -20.12
N GLN A 329 6.42 -0.01 -19.61
CA GLN A 329 6.02 -1.40 -19.81
C GLN A 329 4.88 -1.77 -18.85
N ILE A 330 3.98 -2.66 -19.30
CA ILE A 330 2.88 -3.20 -18.49
C ILE A 330 3.00 -4.72 -18.27
N GLN A 331 4.08 -5.32 -18.76
CA GLN A 331 4.49 -6.69 -18.48
C GLN A 331 6.02 -6.78 -18.58
N GLY A 332 6.59 -7.88 -18.09
CA GLY A 332 8.02 -8.16 -18.27
C GLY A 332 8.46 -9.47 -17.62
N VAL A 333 9.75 -9.77 -17.75
CA VAL A 333 10.40 -10.96 -17.19
C VAL A 333 11.33 -10.53 -16.07
N SER A 334 11.24 -11.16 -14.90
CA SER A 334 12.27 -11.09 -13.86
C SER A 334 13.19 -12.30 -14.00
N LEU A 335 14.40 -12.07 -14.52
CA LEU A 335 15.43 -13.11 -14.63
C LEU A 335 15.85 -13.61 -13.25
N LYS A 336 16.01 -12.69 -12.29
CA LYS A 336 16.36 -12.98 -10.89
C LYS A 336 15.39 -13.95 -10.23
N ARG A 337 14.09 -13.83 -10.53
CA ARG A 337 13.03 -14.66 -9.93
C ARG A 337 12.50 -15.75 -10.85
N GLN A 338 13.04 -15.83 -12.07
CA GLN A 338 12.63 -16.76 -13.13
C GLN A 338 11.10 -16.79 -13.31
N MET A 339 10.51 -15.60 -13.45
CA MET A 339 9.07 -15.46 -13.60
C MET A 339 8.71 -14.27 -14.48
N ASN A 340 7.51 -14.28 -15.01
CA ASN A 340 6.89 -13.17 -15.71
C ASN A 340 5.99 -12.37 -14.75
N TRP A 341 5.88 -11.07 -14.96
CA TRP A 341 4.97 -10.19 -14.25
C TRP A 341 4.07 -9.45 -15.24
N HIS A 342 2.82 -9.23 -14.83
CA HIS A 342 1.78 -8.63 -15.66
C HIS A 342 1.00 -7.60 -14.87
N PHE A 343 0.86 -6.40 -15.42
CA PHE A 343 -0.02 -5.38 -14.88
C PHE A 343 -1.47 -5.73 -15.18
N GLY A 344 -2.25 -5.90 -14.13
CA GLY A 344 -3.68 -6.16 -14.22
C GLY A 344 -4.50 -5.05 -13.60
N VAL A 345 -5.81 -5.15 -13.75
CA VAL A 345 -6.76 -4.20 -13.16
C VAL A 345 -7.98 -4.91 -12.56
N SER A 346 -8.51 -4.38 -11.47
CA SER A 346 -9.89 -4.63 -11.05
C SER A 346 -10.72 -3.36 -11.27
N VAL A 347 -12.01 -3.51 -11.54
CA VAL A 347 -12.91 -2.38 -11.80
C VAL A 347 -14.02 -2.30 -10.75
N ALA A 348 -14.39 -1.08 -10.38
CA ALA A 348 -15.51 -0.83 -9.49
C ALA A 348 -16.26 0.43 -9.93
N ALA A 349 -17.45 0.26 -10.48
CA ALA A 349 -18.31 1.39 -10.84
C ALA A 349 -18.92 2.03 -9.58
N ARG A 350 -19.01 3.36 -9.60
CA ARG A 350 -19.53 4.19 -8.52
C ARG A 350 -20.38 5.31 -9.11
N SER A 351 -21.53 5.57 -8.50
CA SER A 351 -22.45 6.63 -8.93
C SER A 351 -22.36 7.90 -8.07
N ALA A 352 -21.49 7.91 -7.05
CA ALA A 352 -21.29 9.01 -6.12
C ALA A 352 -19.84 9.04 -5.60
N PRO A 353 -19.31 10.20 -5.15
CA PRO A 353 -19.92 11.54 -5.25
C PRO A 353 -19.98 12.06 -6.69
N VAL A 354 -19.05 11.62 -7.54
CA VAL A 354 -19.08 11.78 -9.00
C VAL A 354 -19.31 10.41 -9.63
N ARG A 355 -19.99 10.34 -10.77
CA ARG A 355 -20.18 9.08 -11.51
C ARG A 355 -18.86 8.70 -12.16
N HIS A 356 -18.26 7.61 -11.71
CA HIS A 356 -16.95 7.16 -12.16
C HIS A 356 -16.81 5.64 -12.11
N VAL A 357 -15.83 5.11 -12.83
CA VAL A 357 -15.31 3.77 -12.62
C VAL A 357 -13.94 3.87 -12.00
N ARG A 358 -13.76 3.26 -10.83
CA ARG A 358 -12.46 3.16 -10.17
C ARG A 358 -11.71 1.95 -10.74
N ILE A 359 -10.48 2.18 -11.16
CA ILE A 359 -9.55 1.15 -11.66
C ILE A 359 -8.51 0.86 -10.58
N VAL A 360 -8.43 -0.38 -10.10
CA VAL A 360 -7.47 -0.77 -9.07
C VAL A 360 -6.35 -1.55 -9.75
N SER A 361 -5.14 -0.99 -9.74
CA SER A 361 -3.93 -1.63 -10.27
C SER A 361 -3.63 -2.93 -9.53
N ARG A 362 -3.24 -3.97 -10.28
CA ARG A 362 -2.90 -5.31 -9.81
C ARG A 362 -1.60 -5.75 -10.45
N LEU A 363 -0.95 -6.72 -9.81
CA LEU A 363 0.14 -7.48 -10.39
C LEU A 363 -0.20 -8.96 -10.34
N ILE A 364 0.01 -9.61 -11.47
CA ILE A 364 -0.14 -11.06 -11.64
C ILE A 364 1.23 -11.60 -12.03
N PHE A 365 1.59 -12.75 -11.47
CA PHE A 365 2.88 -13.40 -11.73
C PHE A 365 2.63 -14.78 -12.32
N THR A 366 3.38 -15.11 -13.37
CA THR A 366 3.27 -16.38 -14.08
C THR A 366 4.66 -16.98 -14.30
N GLU A 367 4.74 -18.28 -14.52
CA GLU A 367 6.00 -18.94 -14.87
C GLU A 367 6.33 -18.73 -16.35
N ASP A 368 5.32 -18.85 -17.21
CA ASP A 368 5.41 -18.98 -18.66
C ASP A 368 4.82 -17.80 -19.45
N GLY A 369 4.42 -16.72 -18.75
CA GLY A 369 3.70 -15.59 -19.37
C GLY A 369 2.19 -15.83 -19.58
N LEU A 370 1.67 -17.04 -19.31
CA LEU A 370 0.31 -17.45 -19.68
C LEU A 370 -0.54 -17.95 -18.51
N LYS A 371 0.04 -18.67 -17.55
CA LYS A 371 -0.67 -19.27 -16.41
C LYS A 371 -0.17 -18.68 -15.06
N PRO A 372 -1.06 -18.07 -14.26
CA PRO A 372 -0.71 -17.59 -12.92
C PRO A 372 -0.28 -18.71 -11.98
N PHE A 373 0.56 -18.38 -11.00
CA PHE A 373 0.87 -19.31 -9.92
C PHE A 373 -0.40 -19.69 -9.14
N ASP A 374 -0.59 -21.00 -8.94
CA ASP A 374 -1.74 -21.56 -8.23
C ASP A 374 -1.67 -21.34 -6.71
N ASP A 375 -0.49 -21.05 -6.14
CA ASP A 375 -0.28 -20.77 -4.71
C ASP A 375 -0.56 -19.28 -4.37
N PRO A 376 -1.68 -18.97 -3.66
CA PRO A 376 -2.00 -17.59 -3.28
C PRO A 376 -0.99 -16.98 -2.32
N ALA A 377 -0.37 -17.78 -1.44
CA ALA A 377 0.62 -17.29 -0.50
C ALA A 377 1.91 -16.87 -1.22
N ARG A 378 2.34 -17.64 -2.24
CA ARG A 378 3.43 -17.24 -3.15
C ARG A 378 3.11 -15.93 -3.87
N MET A 379 1.92 -15.83 -4.48
CA MET A 379 1.48 -14.61 -5.16
C MET A 379 1.51 -13.38 -4.24
N HIS A 380 1.03 -13.52 -3.00
CA HIS A 380 1.07 -12.44 -2.03
C HIS A 380 2.49 -12.04 -1.60
N ARG A 381 3.39 -13.01 -1.40
CA ARG A 381 4.82 -12.74 -1.10
C ARG A 381 5.52 -12.04 -2.27
N LEU A 382 5.29 -12.51 -3.50
CA LEU A 382 5.86 -11.91 -4.70
C LEU A 382 5.39 -10.47 -4.87
N ARG A 383 4.07 -10.21 -4.77
CA ARG A 383 3.54 -8.84 -4.88
C ARG A 383 4.19 -7.85 -3.91
N ARG A 384 4.46 -8.27 -2.67
CA ARG A 384 5.09 -7.40 -1.66
C ARG A 384 6.58 -7.20 -1.87
N SER A 385 7.29 -8.24 -2.33
CA SER A 385 8.73 -8.20 -2.50
C SER A 385 9.17 -7.61 -3.84
N PHE A 386 8.44 -7.88 -4.92
CA PHE A 386 8.70 -7.39 -6.27
C PHE A 386 8.42 -5.88 -6.37
N ALA A 387 7.22 -5.44 -6.00
CA ALA A 387 6.85 -4.02 -6.09
C ALA A 387 7.25 -3.20 -4.84
N LYS A 388 8.29 -3.62 -4.11
CA LYS A 388 8.68 -3.00 -2.82
C LYS A 388 9.15 -1.55 -3.02
N THR A 389 9.87 -1.29 -4.10
CA THR A 389 10.42 0.03 -4.45
C THR A 389 9.44 0.87 -5.28
N TRP A 390 8.33 0.29 -5.74
CA TRP A 390 7.39 0.96 -6.66
C TRP A 390 6.56 2.01 -5.93
N ARG A 391 6.89 3.28 -6.15
CA ARG A 391 6.16 4.44 -5.61
C ARG A 391 5.00 4.86 -6.52
N ASN A 392 4.19 5.81 -6.03
CA ASN A 392 2.95 6.24 -6.68
C ASN A 392 3.13 6.68 -8.14
N ALA A 393 4.23 7.37 -8.47
CA ALA A 393 4.51 7.81 -9.84
C ALA A 393 4.60 6.62 -10.82
N ARG A 394 5.32 5.56 -10.47
CA ARG A 394 5.43 4.35 -11.29
C ARG A 394 4.07 3.67 -11.48
N TRP A 395 3.33 3.47 -10.39
CA TRP A 395 1.99 2.86 -10.45
C TRP A 395 1.00 3.68 -11.29
N ARG A 396 1.06 5.01 -11.17
CA ARG A 396 0.25 5.95 -11.96
C ARG A 396 0.60 5.84 -13.43
N ASP A 397 1.88 5.89 -13.79
CA ASP A 397 2.31 5.87 -15.19
C ASP A 397 2.00 4.51 -15.85
N MET A 398 2.12 3.40 -15.13
CA MET A 398 1.70 2.08 -15.62
C MET A 398 0.19 2.00 -15.85
N LEU A 399 -0.60 2.57 -14.93
CA LEU A 399 -2.05 2.68 -15.12
C LEU A 399 -2.40 3.51 -16.35
N LEU A 400 -1.73 4.65 -16.55
CA LEU A 400 -1.94 5.52 -17.71
C LEU A 400 -1.54 4.84 -19.02
N ALA A 401 -0.40 4.15 -19.05
CA ALA A 401 0.04 3.33 -20.18
C ALA A 401 -0.97 2.23 -20.51
N PHE A 402 -1.43 1.48 -19.49
CA PHE A 402 -2.45 0.44 -19.66
C PHE A 402 -3.75 1.00 -20.22
N LEU A 403 -4.22 2.14 -19.71
CA LEU A 403 -5.45 2.78 -20.17
C LEU A 403 -5.33 3.34 -21.60
N TYR A 404 -4.18 3.93 -21.95
CA TYR A 404 -3.92 4.45 -23.28
C TYR A 404 -3.91 3.32 -24.32
N TRP A 405 -3.25 2.20 -24.00
CA TRP A 405 -3.27 1.01 -24.83
C TRP A 405 -4.68 0.40 -24.94
N LEU A 406 -5.39 0.24 -23.83
CA LEU A 406 -6.77 -0.28 -23.83
C LEU A 406 -7.72 0.61 -24.65
N ALA A 407 -7.50 1.93 -24.64
CA ALA A 407 -8.28 2.91 -25.41
C ALA A 407 -7.85 3.03 -26.88
N GLU A 408 -6.77 2.36 -27.30
CA GLU A 408 -6.13 2.53 -28.62
C GLU A 408 -5.75 4.00 -28.87
N GLY A 409 -5.22 4.67 -27.85
CA GLY A 409 -4.78 6.06 -27.90
C GLY A 409 -5.91 7.11 -27.92
N ARG A 410 -7.17 6.70 -27.73
CA ARG A 410 -8.32 7.63 -27.65
C ARG A 410 -8.50 8.24 -26.27
N ASP A 411 -9.23 9.36 -26.23
CA ASP A 411 -9.62 10.06 -25.00
C ASP A 411 -10.88 9.49 -24.35
N SER A 412 -11.36 8.33 -24.81
CA SER A 412 -12.49 7.65 -24.19
C SER A 412 -12.46 6.15 -24.43
N ILE A 413 -13.08 5.40 -23.51
CA ILE A 413 -13.32 3.97 -23.62
C ILE A 413 -14.83 3.73 -23.62
N ALA A 414 -15.33 3.05 -24.64
CA ALA A 414 -16.70 2.54 -24.67
C ALA A 414 -16.73 1.11 -24.13
N VAL A 415 -17.50 0.87 -23.07
CA VAL A 415 -17.74 -0.46 -22.50
C VAL A 415 -19.12 -0.94 -22.95
N PRO A 416 -19.21 -1.89 -23.89
CA PRO A 416 -20.48 -2.33 -24.46
C PRO A 416 -21.41 -2.95 -23.41
N VAL A 417 -22.69 -2.59 -23.45
CA VAL A 417 -23.74 -3.20 -22.61
C VAL A 417 -24.89 -3.78 -23.43
N SER A 418 -24.84 -3.58 -24.75
CA SER A 418 -25.77 -4.04 -25.79
C SER A 418 -25.10 -3.85 -27.17
N SER A 419 -25.76 -4.24 -28.26
CA SER A 419 -25.24 -4.01 -29.61
C SER A 419 -25.14 -2.52 -30.01
N GLU A 420 -25.99 -1.66 -29.43
CA GLU A 420 -26.09 -0.23 -29.80
C GLU A 420 -25.58 0.75 -28.73
N GLU A 421 -25.54 0.33 -27.47
CA GLU A 421 -25.26 1.19 -26.31
C GLU A 421 -24.10 0.65 -25.46
N GLY A 422 -23.34 1.58 -24.87
CA GLY A 422 -22.23 1.30 -23.95
C GLY A 422 -22.10 2.37 -22.88
N ILE A 423 -21.41 2.04 -21.79
CA ILE A 423 -20.95 3.01 -20.80
C ILE A 423 -19.71 3.69 -21.40
N VAL A 424 -19.74 5.01 -21.59
CA VAL A 424 -18.57 5.75 -22.09
C VAL A 424 -17.83 6.38 -20.93
N LEU A 425 -16.54 6.13 -20.89
CA LEU A 425 -15.62 6.64 -19.89
C LEU A 425 -14.68 7.65 -20.52
N GLY A 426 -14.47 8.79 -19.85
CA GLY A 426 -13.47 9.77 -20.27
C GLY A 426 -12.06 9.37 -19.87
N LEU A 427 -11.08 9.79 -20.67
CA LEU A 427 -9.65 9.71 -20.40
C LEU A 427 -9.00 11.08 -20.65
N PRO A 428 -7.90 11.42 -19.94
CA PRO A 428 -7.28 10.67 -18.85
C PRO A 428 -8.17 10.57 -17.59
N PRO A 429 -7.79 9.77 -16.57
CA PRO A 429 -8.48 9.75 -15.29
C PRO A 429 -8.65 11.15 -14.67
N ILE A 430 -9.66 11.31 -13.81
CA ILE A 430 -9.94 12.57 -13.12
C ILE A 430 -8.68 13.02 -12.37
N ALA A 431 -8.34 14.30 -12.53
CA ALA A 431 -7.22 14.93 -11.84
C ALA A 431 -7.71 16.14 -11.03
N TRP A 432 -6.98 16.47 -9.96
CA TRP A 432 -7.19 17.66 -9.15
C TRP A 432 -5.90 18.43 -9.01
N GLN A 433 -6.02 19.74 -8.95
CA GLN A 433 -4.93 20.61 -8.52
C GLN A 433 -5.03 20.77 -7.00
N VAL A 434 -3.98 20.36 -6.29
CA VAL A 434 -3.83 20.56 -4.84
C VAL A 434 -2.90 21.77 -4.65
N PRO A 435 -3.16 22.67 -3.68
CA PRO A 435 -2.37 23.90 -3.51
C PRO A 435 -0.98 23.67 -2.89
N VAL A 436 -0.68 22.44 -2.45
CA VAL A 436 0.55 22.05 -1.78
C VAL A 436 1.13 20.81 -2.43
N SER A 437 2.44 20.63 -2.32
CA SER A 437 3.17 19.46 -2.78
C SER A 437 4.13 18.94 -1.71
N LEU A 438 4.61 17.71 -1.91
CA LEU A 438 5.68 17.13 -1.11
C LEU A 438 7.00 17.26 -1.89
N PRO A 439 8.03 17.94 -1.35
CA PRO A 439 9.33 18.00 -2.00
C PRO A 439 9.93 16.59 -2.06
N VAL A 440 10.18 16.10 -3.28
CA VAL A 440 10.81 14.79 -3.56
C VAL A 440 12.30 14.95 -3.88
N GLU A 441 12.83 16.17 -3.80
CA GLU A 441 14.24 16.46 -4.08
C GLU A 441 15.15 15.63 -3.15
N ASN A 442 16.07 14.88 -3.76
CA ASN A 442 17.11 14.03 -3.15
C ASN A 442 16.74 12.61 -2.72
N GLU A 443 15.59 12.05 -3.11
CA GLU A 443 15.41 10.59 -3.02
C GLU A 443 16.09 9.91 -4.21
N ILE A 444 17.27 9.34 -3.98
CA ILE A 444 17.87 8.38 -4.92
C ILE A 444 16.86 7.22 -5.03
N PRO A 445 16.32 6.92 -6.23
CA PRO A 445 15.44 5.78 -6.39
C PRO A 445 16.16 4.53 -5.88
N GLU A 446 15.53 3.81 -4.95
CA GLU A 446 16.06 2.50 -4.55
C GLU A 446 16.18 1.65 -5.82
N PRO A 447 17.36 1.08 -6.12
CA PRO A 447 17.55 0.27 -7.31
C PRO A 447 16.54 -0.88 -7.26
N ASP A 448 15.86 -1.06 -8.39
CA ASP A 448 14.92 -2.16 -8.57
C ASP A 448 15.60 -3.23 -9.41
N ASP A 449 16.25 -4.19 -8.75
CA ASP A 449 16.93 -5.33 -9.40
C ASP A 449 15.99 -6.15 -10.32
N ASP A 450 14.68 -5.96 -10.18
CA ASP A 450 13.63 -6.63 -10.95
C ASP A 450 13.10 -5.76 -12.12
N ASP A 451 13.57 -4.51 -12.26
CA ASP A 451 13.27 -3.63 -13.40
C ASP A 451 14.34 -3.85 -14.49
N PRO A 452 13.98 -4.29 -15.70
CA PRO A 452 14.90 -4.18 -16.83
C PRO A 452 15.13 -2.68 -17.04
N SER A 453 16.32 -2.24 -16.67
CA SER A 453 16.67 -0.82 -16.65
C SER A 453 16.63 -0.25 -18.08
N ASP A 454 16.51 1.07 -18.22
CA ASP A 454 16.70 1.75 -19.51
C ASP A 454 18.12 1.53 -20.09
N ASP A 455 19.07 0.96 -19.32
CA ASP A 455 20.46 0.75 -19.72
C ASP A 455 20.73 -0.65 -20.31
N ASP A 456 19.73 -1.53 -20.35
CA ASP A 456 19.83 -2.82 -21.06
C ASP A 456 19.33 -2.65 -22.51
N GLU A 457 19.92 -1.71 -23.27
CA GLU A 457 19.95 -1.88 -24.72
C GLU A 457 20.76 -3.16 -25.00
N PRO A 458 20.25 -4.12 -25.79
CA PRO A 458 21.09 -5.23 -26.23
C PRO A 458 22.26 -4.61 -26.96
N ASP A 459 23.45 -4.75 -26.40
CA ASP A 459 24.71 -4.47 -27.09
C ASP A 459 24.62 -5.25 -28.41
N ASP A 460 24.47 -4.53 -29.53
CA ASP A 460 24.45 -5.09 -30.88
C ASP A 460 25.86 -5.63 -31.17
N ALA A 461 26.22 -6.71 -30.48
CA ALA A 461 27.40 -7.52 -30.73
C ALA A 461 27.08 -8.55 -31.82
N ASP A 462 26.67 -8.06 -32.98
CA ASP A 462 26.76 -8.78 -34.25
C ASP A 462 27.00 -7.75 -35.37
N GLY A 463 28.14 -7.06 -35.26
CA GLY A 463 28.78 -6.46 -36.43
C GLY A 463 29.22 -7.57 -37.39
N PRO A 464 29.10 -7.39 -38.72
CA PRO A 464 29.48 -8.41 -39.68
C PRO A 464 30.95 -8.77 -39.50
N ARG A 465 31.25 -10.07 -39.44
CA ARG A 465 32.62 -10.55 -39.62
C ARG A 465 33.01 -10.28 -41.07
N ASP A 466 33.72 -9.18 -41.28
CA ASP A 466 34.44 -8.93 -42.51
C ASP A 466 35.61 -9.93 -42.57
N ASP A 467 35.34 -11.00 -43.33
CA ASP A 467 36.32 -11.88 -43.94
C ASP A 467 37.04 -11.08 -45.02
N ASP A 468 38.27 -10.66 -44.75
CA ASP A 468 39.25 -10.35 -45.78
C ASP A 468 40.67 -10.44 -45.19
N GLY A 469 41.42 -11.45 -45.64
CA GLY A 469 42.87 -11.52 -45.47
C GLY A 469 43.59 -10.38 -46.23
N PRO A 470 44.91 -10.24 -46.05
CA PRO A 470 45.80 -11.19 -46.71
C PRO A 470 47.07 -11.61 -45.91
N GLU A 471 47.72 -12.63 -46.47
CA GLU A 471 49.08 -13.15 -46.26
C GLU A 471 50.12 -12.04 -45.92
N GLU A 472 51.21 -12.26 -45.17
CA GLU A 472 52.35 -13.08 -45.56
C GLU A 472 53.45 -13.05 -44.46
N ALA A 473 54.20 -14.15 -44.38
CA ALA A 473 55.62 -14.31 -44.03
C ALA A 473 56.19 -13.86 -42.66
N GLY A 474 56.88 -14.81 -42.00
CA GLY A 474 57.96 -14.49 -41.08
C GLY A 474 58.35 -15.62 -40.12
N ASP A 475 59.33 -16.42 -40.53
CA ASP A 475 60.10 -17.41 -39.76
C ASP A 475 60.49 -16.95 -38.33
N ASP A 476 60.56 -17.87 -37.36
CA ASP A 476 61.80 -18.59 -37.02
C ASP A 476 61.75 -19.20 -35.58
N VAL A 477 62.18 -20.47 -35.51
CA VAL A 477 62.62 -21.30 -34.36
C VAL A 477 61.59 -21.86 -33.36
#